data_AF-H0BXG4-F1
#
_entry.id   AF-H0BXG4-F1
#
_cell.length_a   1.000
_cell.length_b   1.000
_cell.length_c   1.000
_cell.angle_alpha   90.00
_cell.angle_beta   90.00
_cell.angle_gamma   90.00
#
_symmetry.space_group_name_H-M   'P 1'
#
loop_
_entity.id
_entity.type
_entity.pdbx_description
1 polymer ?
#
loop_
_entity_poly.entity_id
_entity_poly.type
_entity_poly.pdbx_seq_one_letter_code
_entity_poly.pdbx_strand_id
1 'polypeptide(L)'
;MNPHSDLQRRFVSEALQNPHNADLLERLPFLGLPDVWLVAGCLFQTVWNLKSGWAPTANIKDYDLPYGLEELYAGLLRPNPACPHLALFQAKAESYSGRWPWLTIRADDLPR
;
A
#
# COMPACT_ATOMS: atom_id res chain seq x y z
N MET A 1 -14.78 -14.68 25.12
CA MET A 1 -13.89 -13.84 24.29
C MET A 1 -13.76 -14.51 22.94
N ASN A 2 -13.99 -13.81 21.82
CA ASN A 2 -13.96 -14.44 20.49
C ASN A 2 -12.50 -14.59 20.03
N PRO A 3 -11.95 -15.80 19.86
CA PRO A 3 -10.55 -16.01 19.49
C PRO A 3 -10.17 -15.29 18.18
N HIS A 4 -11.13 -15.07 17.28
CA HIS A 4 -10.90 -14.28 16.07
C HIS A 4 -10.60 -12.80 16.37
N SER A 5 -11.30 -12.21 17.35
CA SER A 5 -11.07 -10.80 17.77
C SER A 5 -9.72 -10.60 18.48
N ASP A 6 -9.15 -11.66 19.06
CA ASP A 6 -7.88 -11.60 19.76
C ASP A 6 -6.71 -11.60 18.76
N LEU A 7 -6.80 -12.41 17.71
CA LEU A 7 -5.82 -12.40 16.61
C LEU A 7 -5.84 -11.09 15.83
N GLN A 8 -7.02 -10.50 15.58
CA GLN A 8 -7.13 -9.20 14.92
C GLN A 8 -6.45 -8.10 15.75
N ARG A 9 -6.73 -8.02 17.06
CA ARG A 9 -6.10 -7.04 17.95
C ARG A 9 -4.59 -7.21 18.03
N ARG A 10 -4.13 -8.46 18.11
CA ARG A 10 -2.70 -8.77 18.12
C ARG A 10 -2.04 -8.35 16.81
N PHE A 11 -2.64 -8.66 15.67
CA PHE A 11 -2.12 -8.27 14.36
C PHE A 11 -1.98 -6.75 14.24
N VAL A 12 -3.02 -5.98 14.61
CA VAL A 12 -2.96 -4.50 14.57
C VAL A 12 -1.86 -3.99 15.49
N SER A 13 -1.77 -4.52 16.72
CA SER A 13 -0.73 -4.12 17.67
C SER A 13 0.68 -4.41 17.15
N GLU A 14 0.91 -5.58 16.55
CA GLU A 14 2.21 -5.96 15.98
C GLU A 14 2.54 -5.13 14.73
N ALA A 15 1.58 -4.91 13.83
CA ALA A 15 1.78 -4.09 12.65
C ALA A 15 2.13 -2.62 12.99
N LEU A 16 1.54 -2.07 14.07
CA LEU A 16 1.82 -0.72 14.56
C LEU A 16 3.17 -0.59 15.29
N GLN A 17 3.87 -1.69 15.60
CA GLN A 17 5.25 -1.60 16.12
C GLN A 17 6.25 -1.20 15.03
N ASN A 18 5.87 -1.30 13.75
CA ASN A 18 6.64 -0.71 12.67
C ASN A 18 6.40 0.81 12.66
N PRO A 19 7.42 1.65 12.94
CA PRO A 19 7.25 3.10 13.01
C PRO A 19 6.79 3.70 11.67
N HIS A 20 7.14 3.11 10.53
CA HIS A 20 6.66 3.58 9.23
C HIS A 20 5.18 3.29 9.02
N ASN A 21 4.68 2.13 9.47
CA ASN A 21 3.25 1.84 9.43
C ASN A 21 2.47 2.84 10.29
N ALA A 22 2.95 3.11 11.51
CA ALA A 22 2.33 4.06 12.43
C ALA A 22 2.32 5.49 11.84
N ASP A 23 3.47 5.97 11.37
CA ASP A 23 3.62 7.29 10.77
C ASP A 23 2.74 7.45 9.52
N LEU A 24 2.67 6.43 8.66
CA LEU A 24 1.80 6.45 7.49
C LEU A 24 0.34 6.55 7.91
N LEU A 25 -0.13 5.67 8.80
CA LEU A 25 -1.53 5.68 9.26
C LEU A 25 -1.93 7.00 9.93
N GLU A 26 -1.02 7.67 10.64
CA GLU A 26 -1.25 9.00 11.20
C GLU A 26 -1.36 10.08 10.11
N ARG A 27 -0.56 9.98 9.05
CA ARG A 27 -0.46 11.02 8.01
C ARG A 27 -1.46 10.87 6.88
N LEU A 28 -1.92 9.64 6.62
CA LEU A 28 -2.83 9.32 5.51
C LEU A 28 -4.06 10.24 5.41
N PRO A 29 -4.76 10.58 6.52
CA PRO A 29 -5.93 11.47 6.46
C PRO A 29 -5.63 12.88 5.94
N PHE A 30 -4.37 13.33 6.03
CA PHE A 30 -3.96 14.67 5.61
C PHE A 30 -3.58 14.76 4.13
N LEU A 31 -3.55 13.64 3.40
CA LEU A 31 -3.22 13.61 1.97
C LEU A 31 -4.39 14.10 1.08
N GLY A 32 -5.59 14.27 1.63
CA GLY A 32 -6.78 14.63 0.86
C GLY A 32 -7.23 13.55 -0.13
N LEU A 33 -6.76 12.31 0.03
CA LEU A 33 -7.11 11.17 -0.80
C LEU A 33 -8.35 10.47 -0.24
N PRO A 34 -9.34 10.11 -1.07
CA PRO A 34 -10.51 9.35 -0.63
C PRO A 34 -10.10 7.90 -0.35
N ASP A 35 -10.60 7.33 0.77
CA ASP A 35 -10.53 5.90 1.08
C ASP A 35 -9.13 5.28 0.91
N VAL A 36 -8.11 5.92 1.49
CA VAL A 36 -6.72 5.43 1.44
C VAL A 36 -6.45 4.35 2.49
N TRP A 37 -5.78 3.28 2.09
CA TRP A 37 -5.45 2.15 2.97
C TRP A 37 -3.96 1.81 2.94
N LEU A 38 -3.42 1.40 4.08
CA LEU A 38 -2.13 0.71 4.14
C LEU A 38 -2.36 -0.79 3.96
N VAL A 39 -1.65 -1.42 3.00
CA VAL A 39 -1.93 -2.80 2.62
C VAL A 39 -0.68 -3.67 2.49
N ALA A 40 -0.93 -4.96 2.26
CA ALA A 40 0.02 -5.93 1.75
C ALA A 40 1.26 -6.16 2.64
N GLY A 41 2.44 -6.25 2.00
CA GLY A 41 3.64 -6.85 2.54
C GLY A 41 4.12 -6.22 3.85
N CYS A 42 4.05 -4.89 3.96
CA CYS A 42 4.52 -4.18 5.15
C CYS A 42 3.81 -4.62 6.45
N LEU A 43 2.54 -5.01 6.37
CA LEU A 43 1.77 -5.47 7.53
C LEU A 43 2.17 -6.89 7.96
N PHE A 44 2.19 -7.82 7.00
CA PHE A 44 2.53 -9.22 7.28
C PHE A 44 4.01 -9.42 7.61
N GLN A 45 4.89 -8.74 6.88
CA GLN A 45 6.34 -8.83 7.09
C GLN A 45 6.74 -8.24 8.44
N THR A 46 6.06 -7.19 8.92
CA THR A 46 6.26 -6.69 10.29
C THR A 46 5.99 -7.78 11.32
N VAL A 47 4.87 -8.50 11.19
CA VAL A 47 4.53 -9.62 12.09
C VAL A 47 5.57 -10.74 11.97
N TRP A 48 6.01 -11.09 10.76
CA TRP A 48 7.01 -12.13 10.55
C TRP A 48 8.37 -11.76 11.14
N ASN A 49 8.78 -10.50 11.01
CA ASN A 49 10.00 -9.97 11.62
C ASN A 49 9.95 -10.09 13.14
N LEU A 50 8.86 -9.62 13.77
CA LEU A 50 8.67 -9.74 15.21
C LEU A 50 8.70 -11.20 15.68
N LYS A 51 8.03 -12.11 14.95
CA LYS A 51 8.07 -13.55 15.23
C LYS A 51 9.46 -14.17 15.05
N SER A 52 10.33 -13.53 14.30
CA SER A 52 11.71 -13.96 14.03
C SER A 52 12.73 -13.26 14.95
N GLY A 53 12.27 -12.39 15.86
CA GLY A 53 13.13 -11.59 16.74
C GLY A 53 13.90 -10.47 16.02
N TRP A 54 13.45 -10.09 14.82
CA TRP A 54 14.06 -9.01 14.03
C TRP A 54 13.38 -7.67 14.31
N ALA A 55 14.06 -6.59 13.91
CA ALA A 55 13.44 -5.27 13.92
C ALA A 55 12.16 -5.26 13.06
N PRO A 56 11.08 -4.56 13.47
CA PRO A 56 9.81 -4.50 12.74
C PRO A 56 9.95 -4.14 11.26
N THR A 57 10.95 -3.32 10.93
CA THR A 57 11.22 -2.78 9.58
C THR A 57 12.13 -3.65 8.72
N ALA A 58 12.70 -4.73 9.27
CA ALA A 58 13.70 -5.52 8.57
C ALA A 58 13.16 -6.16 7.28
N ASN A 59 13.94 -6.15 6.21
CA ASN A 59 13.61 -6.80 4.94
C ASN A 59 12.31 -6.33 4.25
N ILE A 60 11.69 -5.23 4.71
CA ILE A 60 10.54 -4.61 4.05
C ILE A 60 11.06 -3.67 2.97
N LYS A 61 10.63 -3.89 1.72
CA LYS A 61 11.13 -3.15 0.55
C LYS A 61 10.29 -1.93 0.21
N ASP A 62 8.98 -2.02 0.40
CA ASP A 62 8.00 -1.04 -0.03
C ASP A 62 6.76 -1.03 0.88
N TYR A 63 6.03 0.08 0.78
CA TYR A 63 4.77 0.33 1.47
C TYR A 63 3.75 0.75 0.41
N ASP A 64 2.70 -0.06 0.23
CA ASP A 64 1.66 0.17 -0.77
C ASP A 64 0.46 0.90 -0.13
N LEU A 65 -0.01 1.95 -0.82
CA LEU A 65 -1.07 2.84 -0.36
C LEU A 65 -2.14 3.03 -1.45
N PRO A 66 -2.97 2.02 -1.75
CA PRO A 66 -4.11 2.19 -2.65
C PRO A 66 -5.13 3.18 -2.07
N TYR A 67 -5.78 3.92 -2.95
CA TYR A 67 -6.84 4.88 -2.62
C TYR A 67 -7.83 4.99 -3.79
N GLY A 68 -9.07 5.38 -3.49
CA GLY A 68 -10.13 5.59 -4.48
C GLY A 68 -10.68 4.28 -5.08
N LEU A 69 -11.97 4.01 -4.86
CA LEU A 69 -12.63 2.82 -5.39
C LEU A 69 -13.08 3.00 -6.84
N GLU A 70 -13.47 4.21 -7.21
CA GLU A 70 -13.99 4.53 -8.54
C GLU A 70 -12.95 4.22 -9.63
N GLU A 71 -11.72 4.70 -9.45
CA GLU A 71 -10.62 4.46 -10.38
C GLU A 71 -10.22 2.97 -10.42
N LEU A 72 -10.21 2.31 -9.27
CA LEU A 72 -9.95 0.88 -9.17
C LEU A 72 -10.94 0.05 -10.02
N TYR A 73 -12.24 0.33 -9.89
CA TYR A 73 -13.28 -0.38 -10.65
C TYR A 73 -13.37 0.07 -12.11
N ALA A 74 -12.99 1.30 -12.43
CA ALA A 74 -12.85 1.77 -13.80
C ALA A 74 -11.60 1.18 -14.50
N GLY A 75 -10.69 0.55 -13.75
CA GLY A 75 -9.46 -0.04 -14.28
C GLY A 75 -8.42 1.01 -14.64
N LEU A 76 -8.44 2.16 -13.96
CA LEU A 76 -7.59 3.28 -14.27
C LEU A 76 -6.24 3.16 -13.56
N LEU A 77 -5.15 3.17 -14.34
CA LEU A 77 -3.79 3.26 -13.82
C LEU A 77 -3.22 4.63 -14.20
N ARG A 78 -2.98 5.48 -13.21
CA ARG A 78 -2.32 6.78 -13.41
C ARG A 78 -1.12 6.96 -12.49
N PRO A 79 -0.08 7.69 -12.93
CA PRO A 79 1.03 8.04 -12.07
C PRO A 79 0.52 8.92 -10.92
N ASN A 80 1.03 8.70 -9.72
CA ASN A 80 0.78 9.59 -8.60
C ASN A 80 1.76 10.77 -8.66
N PRO A 81 1.32 12.03 -8.85
CA PRO A 81 2.22 13.18 -8.91
C PRO A 81 3.06 13.37 -7.64
N ALA A 82 2.56 12.92 -6.48
CA ALA A 82 3.30 12.94 -5.22
C ALA A 82 4.39 11.85 -5.14
N CYS A 83 4.40 10.91 -6.08
CA CYS A 83 5.36 9.80 -6.16
C CYS A 83 5.96 9.74 -7.58
N PRO A 84 6.93 10.63 -7.91
CA PRO A 84 7.40 10.86 -9.29
C PRO A 84 8.35 9.76 -9.81
N HIS A 85 8.11 8.49 -9.44
CA HIS A 85 8.86 7.33 -9.92
C HIS A 85 8.24 6.75 -11.19
N LEU A 86 8.20 7.55 -12.26
CA LEU A 86 7.50 7.21 -13.50
C LEU A 86 7.94 5.88 -14.11
N ALA A 87 9.25 5.57 -14.09
CA ALA A 87 9.76 4.31 -14.62
C ALA A 87 9.23 3.08 -13.85
N LEU A 88 9.12 3.17 -12.51
CA LEU A 88 8.55 2.10 -11.69
C LEU A 88 7.04 1.97 -11.94
N PHE A 89 6.33 3.10 -12.09
CA PHE A 89 4.93 3.08 -12.49
C PHE A 89 4.73 2.40 -13.83
N GLN A 90 5.49 2.77 -14.87
CA GLN A 90 5.40 2.19 -16.21
C GLN A 90 5.61 0.67 -16.17
N ALA A 91 6.69 0.20 -15.52
CA ALA A 91 6.97 -1.22 -15.39
C ALA A 91 5.85 -1.99 -14.66
N LYS A 92 5.29 -1.44 -13.58
CA LYS A 92 4.15 -2.05 -12.88
C LYS A 92 2.89 -2.04 -13.76
N ALA A 93 2.59 -0.92 -14.40
CA ALA A 93 1.40 -0.74 -15.23
C ALA A 93 1.38 -1.68 -16.44
N GLU A 94 2.53 -1.85 -17.12
CA GLU A 94 2.71 -2.81 -18.21
C GLU A 94 2.53 -4.27 -17.73
N SER A 95 3.10 -4.61 -16.56
CA SER A 95 2.91 -5.93 -15.94
C SER A 95 1.44 -6.20 -15.60
N TYR A 96 0.70 -5.17 -15.18
CA TYR A 96 -0.71 -5.29 -14.84
C TYR A 96 -1.58 -5.40 -16.10
N SER A 97 -1.40 -4.54 -17.09
CA SER A 97 -2.18 -4.58 -18.34
C SER A 97 -1.96 -5.86 -19.13
N GLY A 98 -0.76 -6.46 -19.06
CA GLY A 98 -0.49 -7.78 -19.63
C GLY A 98 -1.25 -8.94 -18.96
N ARG A 99 -1.65 -8.79 -17.69
CA ARG A 99 -2.43 -9.80 -16.94
C ARG A 99 -3.92 -9.52 -16.90
N TRP A 100 -4.32 -8.26 -16.95
CA TRP A 100 -5.70 -7.80 -16.89
C TRP A 100 -5.97 -6.83 -18.06
N PRO A 101 -6.46 -7.34 -19.21
CA PRO A 101 -6.58 -6.54 -20.44
C PRO A 101 -7.57 -5.37 -20.37
N TRP A 102 -8.39 -5.28 -19.33
CA TRP A 102 -9.35 -4.20 -19.12
C TRP A 102 -8.74 -2.97 -18.41
N LEU A 103 -7.50 -3.08 -17.92
CA LEU A 103 -6.80 -1.96 -17.30
C LEU A 103 -6.31 -0.95 -18.35
N THR A 104 -6.55 0.33 -18.09
CA THR A 104 -6.18 1.44 -18.96
C THR A 104 -5.16 2.34 -18.27
N ILE A 105 -4.04 2.59 -18.94
CA ILE A 105 -3.01 3.54 -18.48
C ILE A 105 -3.40 4.94 -18.93
N ARG A 106 -3.54 5.89 -18.00
CA ARG A 106 -3.66 7.33 -18.29
C ARG A 106 -2.36 8.03 -17.93
N ALA A 107 -1.62 8.44 -18.95
CA ALA A 107 -0.39 9.22 -18.78
C ALA A 107 -0.67 10.73 -18.72
N ASP A 108 -1.92 11.13 -18.89
CA ASP A 108 -2.36 12.49 -19.21
C ASP A 108 -2.16 13.47 -18.03
N ASP A 109 -1.92 12.96 -16.81
CA ASP A 109 -1.69 13.72 -15.57
C ASP A 109 -0.20 13.92 -15.21
N LEU A 110 0.72 13.58 -16.13
CA LEU A 110 2.13 13.88 -15.92
C LEU A 110 2.34 15.41 -15.96
N PRO A 111 3.00 16.01 -14.94
CA PRO A 111 3.43 17.40 -15.07
C PRO A 111 4.33 17.53 -16.31
N ARG A 112 4.00 18.48 -17.18
CA ARG A 112 4.82 18.85 -18.34
C ARG A 112 6.13 19.49 -17.92
#